data_AF-A0A845Z051-F1
#
_entry.id   AF-A0A845Z051-F1
#
_cell.length_a   1.000
_cell.length_b   1.000
_cell.length_c   1.000
_cell.angle_alpha   90.00
_cell.angle_beta   90.00
_cell.angle_gamma   90.00
#
_symmetry.space_group_name_H-M   'P 1'
#
loop_
_entity.id
_entity.type
_entity.pdbx_description
1 polymer ?
#
loop_
_entity_poly.entity_id
_entity_poly.type
_entity_poly.pdbx_seq_one_letter_code
_entity_poly.pdbx_strand_id
1 'polypeptide(L)'
;MLADRYAYIKEGMALRAFQIYKLYENLGFKTFKQYCVKGLKKSVYYVKQVIKAAQTSWNLILQGFTELPDNESQATRLATSVSQVSEEVDKTTSCWQEVLDKAKDQSKPITGKLG
;
A
#
# COMPACT_ATOMS: atom_id res chain seq x y z
N MET A 1 3.31 16.97 -8.16
CA MET A 1 2.01 16.86 -8.87
C MET A 1 1.21 15.75 -8.19
N LEU A 2 -0.13 15.82 -8.16
CA LEU A 2 -1.00 14.74 -7.64
C LEU A 2 -0.68 13.35 -8.24
N ALA A 3 -0.11 13.32 -9.46
CA ALA A 3 0.34 12.09 -10.12
C ALA A 3 1.41 11.30 -9.33
N ASP A 4 2.29 11.98 -8.58
CA ASP A 4 3.34 11.32 -7.79
C ASP A 4 2.83 10.80 -6.45
N ARG A 5 1.82 11.48 -5.88
CA ARG A 5 1.28 11.21 -4.53
C ARG A 5 0.75 9.79 -4.36
N TYR A 6 0.18 9.21 -5.42
CA TYR A 6 -0.41 7.87 -5.40
C TYR A 6 0.24 6.90 -6.39
N ALA A 7 1.47 7.20 -6.84
CA ALA A 7 2.20 6.34 -7.77
C ALA A 7 2.39 4.92 -7.20
N TYR A 8 2.62 4.81 -5.88
CA TYR A 8 2.79 3.52 -5.20
C TYR A 8 1.54 2.63 -5.28
N ILE A 9 0.33 3.21 -5.36
CA ILE A 9 -0.92 2.44 -5.49
C ILE A 9 -0.93 1.75 -6.85
N LYS A 10 -0.64 2.50 -7.92
CA LYS A 10 -0.57 1.95 -9.29
C LYS A 10 0.53 0.90 -9.42
N GLU A 11 1.74 1.21 -8.90
CA GLU A 11 2.88 0.28 -8.90
C GLU A 11 2.52 -1.01 -8.16
N GLY A 12 2.01 -0.94 -6.94
CA GLY A 12 1.67 -2.11 -6.13
C GLY A 12 0.54 -2.94 -6.72
N MET A 13 -0.49 -2.32 -7.31
CA MET A 13 -1.57 -3.06 -7.98
C MET A 13 -1.09 -3.75 -9.26
N ALA A 14 -0.21 -3.12 -10.03
CA ALA A 14 0.43 -3.75 -11.18
C ALA A 14 1.32 -4.94 -10.74
N LEU A 15 2.13 -4.77 -9.70
CA LEU A 15 2.97 -5.85 -9.14
C LEU A 15 2.12 -7.02 -8.63
N ARG A 16 0.97 -6.74 -8.00
CA ARG A 16 0.01 -7.76 -7.58
C ARG A 16 -0.58 -8.51 -8.77
N ALA A 17 -0.93 -7.81 -9.85
CA ALA A 17 -1.41 -8.44 -11.07
C ALA A 17 -0.33 -9.34 -11.70
N PHE A 18 0.93 -8.88 -11.75
CA PHE A 18 2.06 -9.69 -12.19
C PHE A 18 2.24 -10.96 -11.35
N GLN A 19 2.01 -10.86 -10.04
CA GLN A 19 2.11 -12.01 -9.13
C GLN A 19 0.95 -13.01 -9.34
N ILE A 20 -0.30 -12.53 -9.39
CA ILE A 20 -1.50 -13.37 -9.47
C ILE A 20 -1.62 -14.05 -10.84
N TYR A 21 -1.48 -13.27 -11.92
CA TYR A 21 -1.63 -13.76 -13.29
C TYR A 21 -0.34 -14.30 -13.88
N LYS A 22 0.73 -14.36 -13.08
CA LYS A 22 2.05 -14.84 -13.48
C LYS A 22 2.59 -14.17 -14.75
N LEU A 23 2.27 -12.88 -14.97
CA LEU A 23 2.67 -12.13 -16.18
C LEU A 23 4.19 -12.06 -16.37
N TYR A 24 4.95 -12.30 -15.30
CA TYR A 24 6.41 -12.42 -15.36
C TYR A 24 6.89 -13.60 -16.23
N GLU A 25 6.06 -14.62 -16.46
CA GLU A 25 6.38 -15.76 -17.34
C GLU A 25 6.47 -15.30 -18.81
N ASN A 26 5.63 -14.35 -19.22
CA ASN A 26 5.67 -13.74 -20.56
C ASN A 26 6.95 -12.95 -20.81
N LEU A 27 7.66 -12.58 -19.73
CA LEU A 27 8.96 -11.89 -19.78
C LEU A 27 10.14 -12.86 -19.61
N GLY A 28 9.89 -14.17 -19.60
CA GLY A 28 10.92 -15.20 -19.47
C GLY A 28 11.41 -15.48 -18.05
N PHE A 29 10.73 -14.98 -17.01
CA PHE A 29 11.05 -15.30 -15.62
C PHE A 29 10.28 -16.54 -15.16
N LYS A 30 10.96 -17.48 -14.48
CA LYS A 30 10.33 -18.72 -14.00
C LYS A 30 9.50 -18.54 -12.73
N THR A 31 9.83 -17.54 -11.93
CA THR A 31 9.18 -17.29 -10.64
C THR A 31 9.04 -15.79 -10.41
N PHE A 32 8.04 -15.40 -9.61
CA PHE A 32 7.88 -14.02 -9.17
C PHE A 32 9.12 -13.50 -8.44
N LYS A 33 9.78 -14.33 -7.62
CA LYS A 33 11.05 -13.98 -6.96
C LYS A 33 12.14 -13.62 -7.97
N GLN A 34 12.27 -14.39 -9.04
CA GLN A 34 13.25 -14.11 -10.09
C GLN A 34 12.92 -12.80 -10.79
N TYR A 35 11.65 -12.53 -11.08
CA TYR A 35 11.21 -11.27 -11.65
C TYR A 35 11.53 -10.07 -10.74
N CYS A 36 11.26 -10.16 -9.44
CA CYS A 36 11.60 -9.09 -8.51
C CYS A 36 13.10 -8.76 -8.51
N VAL A 37 13.94 -9.79 -8.32
CA VAL A 37 15.38 -9.58 -8.13
C VAL A 37 16.09 -9.24 -9.45
N LYS A 38 15.73 -9.92 -10.55
CA LYS A 38 16.43 -9.75 -11.84
C LYS A 38 15.75 -8.73 -12.76
N GLY A 39 14.42 -8.76 -12.85
CA GLY A 39 13.65 -7.86 -13.71
C GLY A 39 13.53 -6.47 -13.12
N LEU A 40 13.09 -6.37 -11.86
CA LEU A 40 12.87 -5.08 -11.19
C LEU A 40 14.10 -4.55 -10.45
N LYS A 41 15.12 -5.40 -10.22
CA LYS A 41 16.29 -5.08 -9.38
C LYS A 41 15.90 -4.63 -7.96
N LYS A 42 14.82 -5.21 -7.43
CA LYS A 42 14.25 -4.90 -6.10
C LYS A 42 14.22 -6.17 -5.24
N SER A 43 14.31 -6.01 -3.92
CA SER A 43 14.16 -7.15 -3.00
C SER A 43 12.71 -7.65 -3.01
N VAL A 44 12.52 -8.96 -2.82
CA VAL A 44 11.16 -9.54 -2.73
C VAL A 44 10.40 -8.94 -1.56
N TYR A 45 11.08 -8.68 -0.45
CA TYR A 45 10.47 -8.05 0.72
C TYR A 45 9.94 -6.65 0.38
N TYR A 46 10.73 -5.80 -0.26
CA TYR A 46 10.31 -4.46 -0.68
C TYR A 46 9.09 -4.53 -1.61
N VAL A 47 9.14 -5.39 -2.63
CA VAL A 47 8.01 -5.58 -3.57
C VAL A 47 6.74 -6.01 -2.84
N LYS A 48 6.84 -6.90 -1.84
CA LYS A 48 5.69 -7.29 -1.01
C LYS A 48 5.15 -6.14 -0.17
N GLN A 49 6.00 -5.27 0.37
CA GLN A 49 5.56 -4.08 1.11
C GLN A 49 4.80 -3.11 0.20
N VAL A 50 5.30 -2.84 -1.00
CA VAL A 50 4.60 -1.99 -1.99
C VAL A 50 3.24 -2.56 -2.37
N ILE A 51 3.15 -3.88 -2.60
CA ILE A 51 1.87 -4.56 -2.86
C ILE A 51 0.92 -4.39 -1.67
N LYS A 52 1.39 -4.65 -0.44
CA LYS A 52 0.57 -4.53 0.77
C LYS A 52 0.05 -3.10 0.96
N ALA A 53 0.93 -2.12 0.83
CA ALA A 53 0.61 -0.69 0.90
C ALA A 53 -0.46 -0.30 -0.13
N ALA A 54 -0.30 -0.71 -1.39
CA ALA A 54 -1.27 -0.43 -2.43
C ALA A 54 -2.63 -1.10 -2.17
N GLN A 55 -2.65 -2.34 -1.67
CA GLN A 55 -3.88 -3.02 -1.30
C GLN A 55 -4.60 -2.32 -0.14
N THR A 56 -3.88 -1.86 0.87
CA THR A 56 -4.45 -1.09 1.99
C THR A 56 -5.13 0.18 1.49
N SER A 57 -4.45 0.96 0.64
CA SER A 57 -5.04 2.17 0.09
C SER A 57 -6.18 1.89 -0.89
N TRP A 58 -6.11 0.80 -1.66
CA TRP A 58 -7.22 0.34 -2.49
C TRP A 58 -8.46 -0.02 -1.67
N ASN A 59 -8.29 -0.69 -0.53
CA ASN A 59 -9.39 -0.99 0.37
C ASN A 59 -10.03 0.30 0.91
N LEU A 60 -9.25 1.32 1.27
CA LEU A 60 -9.78 2.62 1.69
C LEU A 60 -10.64 3.28 0.58
N ILE A 61 -10.19 3.22 -0.68
CA ILE A 61 -10.98 3.70 -1.83
C ILE A 61 -12.34 2.97 -1.88
N LEU A 62 -12.33 1.63 -1.76
CA LEU A 62 -13.56 0.83 -1.78
C LEU A 62 -14.51 1.14 -0.62
N GLN A 63 -13.98 1.64 0.50
CA GLN A 63 -14.77 2.09 1.66
C GLN A 63 -15.24 3.56 1.55
N GLY A 64 -14.96 4.24 0.44
CA GLY A 64 -15.44 5.60 0.17
C GLY A 64 -14.52 6.72 0.66
N PHE A 65 -13.30 6.42 1.10
CA PHE A 65 -12.34 7.46 1.48
C PHE A 65 -11.80 8.18 0.24
N THR A 66 -11.86 9.52 0.27
CA THR A 66 -11.28 10.39 -0.77
C THR A 66 -9.85 10.80 -0.44
N GLU A 67 -9.52 10.90 0.84
CA GLU A 67 -8.15 11.14 1.33
C GLU A 67 -7.48 9.80 1.63
N LEU A 68 -6.35 9.56 0.98
CA LEU A 68 -5.58 8.31 1.06
C LEU A 68 -4.20 8.58 1.65
N PRO A 69 -3.49 7.53 2.12
CA PRO A 69 -2.09 7.68 2.50
C PRO A 69 -1.26 8.27 1.35
N ASP A 70 -0.51 9.32 1.66
CA ASP A 70 0.26 10.15 0.71
C ASP A 70 1.50 9.44 0.16
N ASN A 71 1.88 8.29 0.72
CA ASN A 71 3.02 7.50 0.28
C ASN A 71 2.98 6.06 0.79
N GLU A 72 3.87 5.22 0.23
CA GLU A 72 4.08 3.82 0.60
C GLU A 72 4.32 3.63 2.11
N SER A 73 5.09 4.52 2.75
CA SER A 73 5.45 4.39 4.16
C SER A 73 4.24 4.57 5.08
N GLN A 74 3.40 5.57 4.82
CA GLN A 74 2.14 5.76 5.57
C GLN A 74 1.20 4.56 5.40
N ALA A 75 1.01 4.12 4.15
CA ALA A 75 0.15 2.97 3.86
C ALA A 75 0.68 1.67 4.51
N THR A 76 2.00 1.46 4.49
CA THR A 76 2.63 0.29 5.14
C THR A 76 2.47 0.31 6.66
N ARG A 77 2.60 1.48 7.29
CA ARG A 77 2.38 1.65 8.73
C ARG A 77 0.93 1.33 9.09
N LEU A 78 -0.03 1.88 8.34
CA LEU A 78 -1.45 1.58 8.51
C LEU A 78 -1.73 0.07 8.36
N ALA A 79 -1.13 -0.56 7.35
CA ALA A 79 -1.27 -2.00 7.12
C ALA A 79 -0.64 -2.87 8.23
N THR A 80 0.27 -2.31 9.03
CA THR A 80 0.98 -3.03 10.10
C THR A 80 0.33 -2.79 11.46
N SER A 81 -0.20 -1.59 11.71
CA SER A 81 -0.95 -1.28 12.94
C SER A 81 -2.23 -2.11 13.05
N VAL A 82 -2.86 -2.44 11.92
CA VAL A 82 -4.08 -3.26 11.87
C VAL A 82 -3.80 -4.73 12.15
N SER A 83 -2.66 -5.27 11.69
CA SER A 83 -2.27 -6.66 11.93
C SER A 83 -1.96 -7.00 13.40
N GLN A 84 -1.91 -6.01 14.29
CA GLN A 84 -1.74 -6.22 15.74
C GLN A 84 -3.08 -6.31 16.50
N VAL A 85 -4.22 -6.14 15.82
CA VAL A 85 -5.53 -6.01 16.47
C VAL A 85 -6.52 -7.08 15.95
N SER A 86 -6.20 -8.35 16.26
CA SER A 86 -7.00 -9.56 16.02
C SER A 86 -7.27 -9.94 14.53
N GLU A 87 -7.24 -11.24 14.23
CA GLU A 87 -7.48 -11.78 12.88
C GLU A 87 -8.92 -11.61 12.38
N GLU A 88 -9.85 -11.15 13.23
CA GLU A 88 -11.29 -11.14 12.94
C GLU A 88 -11.84 -9.76 12.55
N VAL A 89 -11.11 -8.66 12.75
CA VAL A 89 -11.61 -7.30 12.47
C VAL A 89 -10.59 -6.49 11.70
N ASP A 90 -10.83 -6.26 10.40
CA ASP A 90 -10.05 -5.29 9.62
C ASP A 90 -10.33 -3.86 10.12
N LYS A 91 -9.47 -3.37 11.02
CA LYS A 91 -9.55 -2.01 11.58
C LYS A 91 -8.91 -0.93 10.70
N THR A 92 -8.50 -1.26 9.48
CA THR A 92 -7.84 -0.31 8.56
C THR A 92 -8.67 0.97 8.39
N THR A 93 -9.97 0.81 8.15
CA THR A 93 -10.94 1.91 8.00
C THR A 93 -10.99 2.79 9.24
N SER A 94 -11.13 2.20 10.43
CA SER A 94 -11.23 2.94 11.69
C SER A 94 -9.93 3.67 12.04
N CYS A 95 -8.78 3.00 11.92
CA CYS A 95 -7.48 3.63 12.15
C CYS A 95 -7.22 4.78 11.18
N TRP A 96 -7.63 4.65 9.92
CA TRP A 96 -7.47 5.72 8.96
C TRP A 96 -8.39 6.91 9.25
N GLN A 97 -9.65 6.65 9.63
CA GLN A 97 -10.57 7.70 10.05
C GLN A 97 -10.01 8.50 11.25
N GLU A 98 -9.44 7.84 12.26
CA GLU A 98 -8.79 8.50 13.40
C GLU A 98 -7.63 9.42 12.99
N VAL A 99 -6.86 9.03 11.97
CA VAL A 99 -5.77 9.86 11.43
C VAL A 99 -6.33 11.11 10.76
N LEU A 100 -7.42 10.97 10.00
CA LEU A 100 -8.10 12.10 9.35
C LEU A 100 -8.70 13.05 10.39
N ASP A 101 -9.36 12.52 11.42
CA ASP A 101 -9.97 13.30 12.49
C ASP A 101 -8.90 14.10 13.25
N LYS A 102 -7.79 13.47 13.62
CA LYS A 102 -6.65 14.16 14.28
C LYS A 102 -6.02 15.24 13.38
N ALA A 103 -5.90 15.00 12.08
CA ALA A 103 -5.36 15.98 11.14
C ALA A 103 -6.28 17.21 11.04
N LYS A 104 -7.60 16.97 10.98
CA LYS A 104 -8.63 18.01 10.97
C LYS A 104 -8.62 18.85 12.24
N ASP A 105 -8.62 18.21 13.41
CA ASP A 105 -8.61 18.89 14.71
C ASP A 105 -7.35 19.74 14.91
N GLN A 106 -6.21 19.29 14.38
CA GLN A 106 -4.95 20.02 14.50
C GLN A 106 -4.71 21.04 13.37
N SER A 107 -5.61 21.15 12.38
CA SER A 107 -5.39 21.92 11.15
C SER A 107 -4.04 21.63 10.48
N LYS A 108 -3.55 20.39 10.59
CA LYS A 108 -2.25 19.97 10.06
C LYS A 108 -2.42 19.09 8.82
N PRO A 109 -1.51 19.18 7.85
CA PRO A 109 -1.50 18.24 6.72
C PRO A 109 -1.24 16.81 7.22
N ILE A 110 -1.82 15.83 6.51
CA ILE A 110 -1.63 14.39 6.77
C ILE A 110 -0.20 14.00 6.39
N THR A 111 0.76 14.29 7.26
CA THR A 111 2.19 14.10 6.96
C THR A 111 2.69 12.71 7.38
N GLY A 112 3.79 12.27 6.79
CA GLY A 112 4.36 10.90 6.92
C GLY A 112 4.72 10.45 8.34
N LYS A 113 4.59 11.33 9.34
CA LYS A 113 4.73 10.99 10.75
C LYS A 113 3.34 10.68 11.31
N LEU A 114 2.90 9.44 11.11
CA LEU A 114 1.98 8.82 12.05
C LEU A 114 2.69 8.89 13.41
N GLY A 115 2.20 9.79 14.27
CA GLY A 115 2.69 10.00 15.63
C GLY A 115 2.42 8.80 16.50
#